data_AF-A0A6A0B504-F1
#
_entry.id   AF-A0A6A0B504-F1
#
_cell.length_a   1.000
_cell.length_b   1.000
_cell.length_c   1.000
_cell.angle_alpha   90.00
_cell.angle_beta   90.00
_cell.angle_gamma   90.00
#
_symmetry.space_group_name_H-M   'P 1'
#
loop_
_entity.id
_entity.type
_entity.pdbx_description
1 polymer ?
#
loop_
_entity_poly.entity_id
_entity_poly.type
_entity_poly.pdbx_seq_one_letter_code
_entity_poly.pdbx_strand_id
1 'polypeptide(L)'
;MNALTHIERAQFLAAVQDLGQDEEIQEAARRLVLEIEAESPAPWAESDPFAAERYLASRGATPKAAASNAAEFELQSRALYALATGKLAQSFQDIANWFRTHVDGAE
;
A
#
# COMPACT_ATOMS: atom_id res chain seq x y z
N MET A 1 -23.16 6.55 -8.28
CA MET A 1 -22.88 6.12 -6.89
C MET A 1 -22.09 7.24 -6.24
N ASN A 2 -22.52 7.76 -5.09
CA ASN A 2 -21.78 8.79 -4.38
C ASN A 2 -20.49 8.20 -3.83
N ALA A 3 -19.38 8.94 -3.94
CA ALA A 3 -18.12 8.57 -3.30
C ALA A 3 -18.31 8.58 -1.78
N LEU A 4 -17.88 7.51 -1.12
CA LEU A 4 -17.91 7.40 0.33
C LEU A 4 -17.02 8.49 0.95
N THR A 5 -17.50 9.13 2.00
CA THR A 5 -16.70 10.06 2.82
C THR A 5 -15.63 9.30 3.61
N HIS A 6 -14.51 9.94 3.98
CA HIS A 6 -13.43 9.29 4.75
C HIS A 6 -13.90 8.55 6.01
N ILE A 7 -14.95 9.05 6.68
CA ILE A 7 -15.55 8.42 7.87
C ILE A 7 -16.30 7.14 7.50
N GLU A 8 -17.10 7.18 6.43
CA GLU A 8 -17.80 6.01 5.90
C GLU A 8 -16.81 4.95 5.40
N ARG A 9 -15.67 5.38 4.83
CA ARG A 9 -14.60 4.49 4.43
C ARG A 9 -13.97 3.76 5.64
N ALA A 10 -13.66 4.49 6.70
CA ALA A 10 -13.11 3.90 7.93
C ALA A 10 -14.10 2.97 8.66
N GLN A 11 -15.38 3.33 8.68
CA GLN A 11 -16.44 2.48 9.24
C GLN A 11 -16.65 1.20 8.44
N PHE A 12 -16.58 1.27 7.11
CA PHE A 12 -16.59 0.09 6.25
C PHE A 12 -15.41 -0.83 6.58
N LEU A 13 -14.18 -0.31 6.54
CA LEU A 13 -12.95 -1.06 6.87
C LEU A 13 -13.01 -1.76 8.23
N ALA A 14 -13.48 -1.05 9.26
CA ALA A 14 -13.66 -1.62 10.60
C ALA A 14 -14.76 -2.69 10.64
N ALA A 15 -15.84 -2.53 9.87
CA ALA A 15 -16.92 -3.51 9.79
C ALA A 15 -16.51 -4.77 9.02
N VAL A 16 -15.72 -4.64 7.94
CA VAL A 16 -15.34 -5.78 7.10
C VAL A 16 -14.14 -6.59 7.62
N GLN A 17 -13.25 -5.99 8.42
CA GLN A 17 -12.11 -6.71 9.03
C GLN A 17 -12.53 -7.91 9.88
N ASP A 18 -13.69 -7.81 10.56
CA ASP A 18 -14.21 -8.84 11.44
C ASP A 18 -15.21 -9.81 10.74
N LEU A 19 -15.65 -9.51 9.51
CA LEU A 19 -16.85 -10.13 8.91
C LEU A 19 -16.63 -11.24 7.88
N GLY A 20 -15.42 -11.55 7.40
CA GLY A 20 -15.34 -12.72 6.50
C GLY A 20 -14.01 -13.06 5.85
N GLN A 21 -13.87 -14.35 5.56
CA GLN A 21 -12.83 -14.98 4.75
C GLN A 21 -13.13 -14.94 3.24
N ASP A 22 -14.16 -14.21 2.80
CA ASP A 22 -14.57 -14.14 1.40
C ASP A 22 -13.77 -13.09 0.61
N GLU A 23 -13.29 -13.49 -0.57
CA GLU A 23 -12.40 -12.70 -1.45
C GLU A 23 -12.99 -11.33 -1.82
N GLU A 24 -14.31 -11.23 -1.96
CA GLU A 24 -15.00 -9.98 -2.34
C GLU A 24 -14.86 -8.88 -1.28
N ILE A 25 -14.87 -9.27 0.00
CA ILE A 25 -14.76 -8.35 1.13
C ILE A 25 -13.33 -7.82 1.25
N GLN A 26 -12.34 -8.69 1.06
CA GLN A 26 -10.92 -8.32 1.07
C GLN A 26 -10.57 -7.39 -0.09
N GLU A 27 -11.12 -7.64 -1.28
CA GLU A 27 -10.91 -6.78 -2.45
C GLU A 27 -11.58 -5.41 -2.28
N ALA A 28 -12.77 -5.36 -1.68
CA ALA A 28 -13.44 -4.09 -1.37
C ALA A 28 -12.64 -3.25 -0.34
N ALA A 29 -12.12 -3.88 0.72
CA ALA A 29 -11.25 -3.23 1.68
C ALA A 29 -9.94 -2.73 1.03
N ARG A 30 -9.33 -3.54 0.17
CA ARG A 30 -8.11 -3.19 -0.58
C ARG A 30 -8.34 -1.97 -1.47
N ARG A 31 -9.42 -1.99 -2.26
CA ARG A 31 -9.79 -0.88 -3.15
C ARG A 31 -10.00 0.42 -2.38
N LEU A 32 -10.65 0.34 -1.23
CA LEU A 32 -10.93 1.50 -0.40
C LEU A 32 -9.66 2.15 0.16
N VAL A 33 -8.73 1.34 0.66
CA VAL A 33 -7.44 1.85 1.13
C VAL A 33 -6.63 2.42 -0.03
N LEU A 34 -6.64 1.79 -1.20
CA LEU A 34 -6.01 2.35 -2.40
C LEU A 34 -6.56 3.74 -2.76
N GLU A 35 -7.88 3.93 -2.68
CA GLU A 35 -8.50 5.24 -2.92
C GLU A 35 -8.03 6.28 -1.89
N ILE A 36 -7.94 5.92 -0.60
CA ILE A 36 -7.43 6.80 0.46
C ILE A 36 -5.96 7.17 0.23
N GLU A 37 -5.13 6.18 -0.08
CA GLU A 37 -3.69 6.37 -0.30
C GLU A 37 -3.42 7.15 -1.60
N ALA A 38 -4.30 7.08 -2.60
CA ALA A 38 -4.17 7.84 -3.85
C ALA A 38 -4.52 9.33 -3.65
N GLU A 39 -5.42 9.65 -2.72
CA GLU A 39 -5.78 11.02 -2.37
C GLU A 39 -4.71 11.72 -1.51
N SER A 40 -3.77 10.96 -0.93
CA SER A 40 -2.73 11.47 -0.02
C SER A 40 -1.32 11.18 -0.56
N PRO A 41 -0.48 12.19 -0.83
CA PRO A 41 0.92 11.96 -1.21
C PRO A 41 1.66 11.13 -0.16
N ALA A 42 2.64 10.34 -0.59
CA ALA A 42 3.46 9.58 0.35
C ALA A 42 4.22 10.54 1.28
N PRO A 43 4.41 10.21 2.57
CA PRO A 43 5.18 11.06 3.48
C PRO A 43 6.61 11.35 3.01
N TRP A 44 7.18 10.47 2.17
CA TRP A 44 8.51 10.60 1.57
C TRP A 44 8.49 11.16 0.15
N ALA A 45 7.35 11.59 -0.40
CA ALA A 45 7.26 12.03 -1.79
C ALA A 45 8.20 13.20 -2.12
N GLU A 46 8.45 14.11 -1.16
CA GLU A 46 9.37 15.24 -1.34
C GLU A 46 10.83 14.89 -0.99
N SER A 47 11.05 14.13 0.08
CA SER A 47 12.38 13.82 0.59
C SER A 47 13.06 12.67 -0.16
N ASP A 48 12.28 11.75 -0.73
CA ASP A 48 12.75 10.56 -1.44
C ASP A 48 11.77 10.09 -2.53
N PRO A 49 11.58 10.86 -3.62
CA PRO A 49 10.61 10.57 -4.68
C PRO A 49 10.90 9.28 -5.48
N PHE A 50 12.10 8.72 -5.37
CA PHE A 50 12.53 7.54 -6.13
C PHE A 50 12.64 6.27 -5.26
N ALA A 51 12.10 6.29 -4.04
CA ALA A 51 12.23 5.17 -3.11
C ALA A 51 11.70 3.85 -3.70
N ALA A 52 10.50 3.88 -4.29
CA ALA A 52 9.87 2.73 -4.93
C ALA A 52 10.65 2.23 -6.15
N GLU A 53 11.15 3.14 -6.98
CA GLU A 53 11.97 2.79 -8.14
C GLU A 53 13.26 2.08 -7.72
N ARG A 54 13.98 2.63 -6.73
CA ARG A 54 15.22 2.02 -6.21
C ARG A 54 14.95 0.65 -5.59
N TYR A 55 13.82 0.49 -4.91
CA TYR A 55 13.41 -0.81 -4.39
C TYR A 55 13.14 -1.82 -5.51
N LEU A 56 12.38 -1.46 -6.54
CA LEU A 56 12.14 -2.35 -7.68
C LEU A 56 13.44 -2.74 -8.39
N ALA A 57 14.34 -1.77 -8.59
CA ALA A 57 15.65 -2.00 -9.18
C ALA A 57 16.52 -2.94 -8.32
N SER A 58 16.51 -2.78 -6.99
CA SER A 58 17.25 -3.67 -6.08
C SER A 58 16.70 -5.10 -6.07
N ARG A 59 15.42 -5.27 -6.42
CA ARG A 59 14.75 -6.55 -6.60
C ARG A 59 14.93 -7.15 -8.01
N GLY A 60 15.76 -6.54 -8.86
CA GLY A 60 16.14 -7.07 -10.17
C GLY A 60 15.30 -6.54 -11.34
N ALA A 61 14.42 -5.56 -11.13
CA ALA A 61 13.75 -4.89 -12.24
C ALA A 61 14.77 -4.11 -13.08
N THR A 62 14.61 -4.13 -14.41
CA THR A 62 15.40 -3.24 -15.28
C THR A 62 15.08 -1.77 -14.95
N PRO A 63 15.99 -0.81 -15.18
CA PRO A 63 15.72 0.60 -14.90
C PRO A 63 14.43 1.11 -15.55
N LYS A 64 14.16 0.68 -16.78
CA LYS A 64 12.92 1.02 -17.49
C LYS A 64 11.69 0.47 -16.78
N ALA A 65 11.71 -0.81 -16.39
CA ALA A 65 10.58 -1.44 -15.70
C ALA A 65 10.37 -0.84 -14.30
N ALA A 66 11.44 -0.56 -13.56
CA ALA A 66 11.38 0.08 -12.26
C ALA A 66 10.72 1.46 -12.35
N ALA A 67 11.20 2.32 -13.26
CA ALA A 67 10.64 3.66 -13.44
C ALA A 67 9.18 3.64 -13.91
N SER A 68 8.81 2.76 -14.84
CA SER A 68 7.44 2.67 -15.34
C SER A 68 6.44 2.15 -14.30
N ASN A 69 6.88 1.32 -13.35
CA ASN A 69 6.00 0.69 -12.37
C ASN A 69 6.05 1.33 -10.98
N ALA A 70 6.99 2.24 -10.71
CA ALA A 70 7.26 2.77 -9.37
C ALA A 70 6.04 3.38 -8.68
N ALA A 71 5.28 4.24 -9.39
CA ALA A 71 4.14 4.94 -8.80
C ALA A 71 3.01 3.99 -8.40
N GLU A 72 2.65 3.05 -9.28
CA GLU A 72 1.63 2.04 -8.98
C GLU A 72 2.10 1.11 -7.86
N PHE A 73 3.36 0.67 -7.91
CA PHE A 73 3.94 -0.18 -6.88
C PHE A 73 3.93 0.50 -5.51
N GLU A 74 4.30 1.78 -5.43
CA GLU A 74 4.29 2.53 -4.18
C GLU A 74 2.88 2.60 -3.58
N LEU A 75 1.88 2.94 -4.40
CA LEU A 75 0.49 3.05 -3.97
C LEU A 75 -0.03 1.70 -3.44
N GLN A 76 0.19 0.62 -4.19
CA GLN A 76 -0.23 -0.72 -3.76
C GLN A 76 0.48 -1.18 -2.49
N SER A 77 1.76 -0.88 -2.36
CA SER A 77 2.56 -1.30 -1.20
C SER A 77 2.17 -0.53 0.07
N ARG A 78 1.87 0.78 -0.05
CA ARG A 78 1.33 1.58 1.06
C ARG A 78 0.00 1.03 1.55
N ALA A 79 -0.92 0.75 0.62
CA ALA A 79 -2.23 0.21 0.96
C ALA A 79 -2.11 -1.17 1.64
N LEU A 80 -1.25 -2.04 1.13
CA LEU A 80 -1.02 -3.35 1.73
C LEU A 80 -0.41 -3.24 3.14
N TYR A 81 0.58 -2.37 3.34
CA TYR A 81 1.16 -2.11 4.65
C TYR A 81 0.12 -1.60 5.65
N ALA A 82 -0.74 -0.66 5.23
CA ALA A 82 -1.81 -0.11 6.07
C ALA A 82 -2.82 -1.18 6.48
N LEU A 83 -3.24 -2.03 5.54
CA LEU A 83 -4.15 -3.15 5.82
C LEU A 83 -3.53 -4.19 6.75
N ALA A 84 -2.26 -4.54 6.53
CA ALA A 84 -1.58 -5.57 7.31
C ALA A 84 -1.23 -5.13 8.74
N THR A 85 -0.93 -3.83 8.95
CA THR A 85 -0.43 -3.33 10.23
C THR A 85 -1.41 -2.46 10.99
N GLY A 86 -2.50 -2.02 10.35
CA GLY A 86 -3.43 -1.01 10.88
C GLY A 86 -2.81 0.38 11.02
N LYS A 87 -1.63 0.64 10.41
CA LYS A 87 -0.88 1.90 10.52
C LYS A 87 -0.40 2.36 9.15
N LEU A 88 -0.35 3.68 8.94
CA LEU A 88 0.25 4.25 7.74
C LEU A 88 1.78 4.18 7.82
N ALA A 89 2.42 3.77 6.73
CA ALA A 89 3.88 3.82 6.60
C ALA A 89 4.37 5.28 6.69
N GLN A 90 5.44 5.52 7.44
CA GLN A 90 6.04 6.85 7.59
C GLN A 90 7.26 7.02 6.67
N SER A 91 7.85 5.91 6.24
CA SER A 91 8.92 5.85 5.27
C SER A 91 8.73 4.67 4.31
N PHE A 92 9.33 4.75 3.12
CA PHE A 92 9.36 3.59 2.22
C PHE A 92 10.16 2.42 2.85
N GLN A 93 11.10 2.72 3.75
CA GLN A 93 11.85 1.70 4.49
C GLN A 93 10.94 0.86 5.40
N ASP A 94 9.85 1.41 5.93
CA ASP A 94 8.88 0.64 6.73
C ASP A 94 8.25 -0.47 5.88
N ILE A 95 7.86 -0.13 4.66
CA ILE A 95 7.30 -1.05 3.67
C ILE A 95 8.33 -2.11 3.28
N ALA A 96 9.56 -1.68 2.94
CA ALA A 96 10.64 -2.60 2.56
C ALA A 96 10.99 -3.58 3.69
N ASN A 97 11.03 -3.10 4.93
CA ASN A 97 11.23 -3.96 6.10
C ASN A 97 10.09 -4.95 6.29
N TRP A 98 8.84 -4.50 6.11
CA TRP A 98 7.67 -5.36 6.22
C TRP A 98 7.68 -6.47 5.16
N PHE A 99 7.98 -6.14 3.90
CA PHE A 99 8.14 -7.12 2.81
C PHE A 99 9.21 -8.16 3.12
N ARG A 100 10.39 -7.70 3.58
CA ARG A 100 11.47 -8.60 3.96
C ARG A 100 11.05 -9.60 5.04
N THR A 101 10.30 -9.14 6.04
CA THR A 101 9.88 -9.99 7.16
C THR A 101 8.73 -10.94 6.80
N HIS A 102 7.73 -10.50 6.04
CA HIS A 102 6.45 -11.22 5.89
C HIS A 102 6.17 -11.77 4.50
N VAL A 103 6.83 -11.25 3.46
CA VAL A 103 6.58 -11.65 2.06
C VAL A 103 7.76 -12.43 1.50
N ASP A 104 8.98 -11.96 1.75
CA ASP A 104 10.19 -12.62 1.27
C ASP A 104 10.58 -13.84 2.10
N GLY A 105 9.97 -14.00 3.28
CA GLY A 105 10.34 -15.02 4.25
C GLY A 105 11.76 -14.78 4.76
N ALA A 106 11.92 -13.84 5.69
CA ALA A 106 13.11 -13.86 6.52
C ALA A 106 13.08 -15.18 7.32
N GLU A 107 14.06 -16.06 7.04
CA GLU A 107 14.31 -17.33 7.72
C GLU A 107 14.18 -17.27 9.25
#